data_AF-A0A813XPI7-F1
#
_entry.id   AF-A0A813XPI7-F1
#
_cell.length_a   1.000
_cell.length_b   1.000
_cell.length_c   1.000
_cell.angle_alpha   90.00
_cell.angle_beta   90.00
_cell.angle_gamma   90.00
#
_symmetry.space_group_name_H-M   'P 1'
#
loop_
_entity.id
_entity.type
_entity.pdbx_description
1 polymer ?
#
loop_
_entity_poly.entity_id
_entity_poly.type
_entity_poly.pdbx_seq_one_letter_code
_entity_poly.pdbx_strand_id
1 'polypeptide(L)'
;MNDRSQSKPKSNAASASASSSIPSDPNQSGNELTIEYFQMQLILEYLLRLSYNSNDHGELIAMCYEQLSHQRHELRMLHALKTDYSADRALWWYIQECFLYKILNNSLESRDIRNLFLFRGILHDIDQQIRQHRCSTPLHVYRSQIMPIELLDKWISSVGQCIVINSFLSATTDSEVALTFLNTSQETKANCERVLLEIDADPRVPGSRPFVQIGSLNFSGDKNEVLFTFGSVFLINNITCTNNGIYTIELTLYSDTDHELKQVFDEMKKKYNDQEINLLTFAKLLYDLDRFDEAEEYTTVYLEQLPADHPNKVECYKLLGLIAAARIDLDTSLSWYNKALESEMRRTGRSTDPKIADTHENIGDLYWKQGLYDYALKHYTTSLDIKTRSLPPQHPSTAVTLENLGRIYESKKDFSQSMACFQRASAIYRRSSPPTSQDKINQLEEHIRRISHYLK
;
A
#
# COMPACT_ATOMS: atom_id res chain seq x y z
N MET A 1 10.94 -34.09 34.15
CA MET A 1 12.38 -34.30 33.88
C MET A 1 12.80 -33.22 32.91
N ASN A 2 13.93 -32.58 33.22
CA ASN A 2 14.47 -31.39 32.56
C ASN A 2 14.35 -31.41 31.04
N ASP A 3 13.78 -30.36 30.46
CA ASP A 3 14.23 -29.88 29.16
C ASP A 3 14.48 -28.38 29.28
N ARG A 4 15.76 -28.04 29.46
CA ARG A 4 16.27 -26.67 29.28
C ARG A 4 16.37 -26.44 27.77
N SER A 5 15.25 -26.16 27.12
CA SER A 5 15.28 -25.38 25.88
C SER A 5 15.24 -23.90 26.28
N GLN A 6 16.42 -23.35 26.60
CA GLN A 6 16.57 -21.90 26.50
C GLN A 6 16.26 -21.56 25.03
N SER A 7 15.13 -20.87 24.79
CA SER A 7 14.82 -20.32 23.48
C SER A 7 16.01 -19.50 23.03
N LYS A 8 16.68 -19.92 21.95
CA LYS A 8 17.73 -19.10 21.37
C LYS A 8 17.06 -17.84 20.78
N PRO A 9 17.60 -16.64 21.00
CA PRO A 9 17.03 -15.44 20.43
C PRO A 9 17.04 -15.51 18.90
N LYS A 10 15.93 -15.10 18.28
CA LYS A 10 15.61 -15.19 16.85
C LYS A 10 16.46 -14.32 15.92
N SER A 11 17.69 -14.03 16.30
CA SER A 11 18.72 -13.51 15.38
C SER A 11 18.91 -14.38 14.13
N ASN A 12 18.37 -15.61 14.12
CA ASN A 12 18.65 -16.65 13.12
C ASN A 12 17.86 -16.61 11.79
N ALA A 13 16.76 -15.85 11.63
CA ALA A 13 15.82 -16.20 10.55
C ALA A 13 15.35 -15.11 9.58
N ALA A 14 15.68 -13.83 9.76
CA ALA A 14 15.36 -12.80 8.77
C ALA A 14 16.56 -11.86 8.58
N SER A 15 16.90 -11.55 7.34
CA SER A 15 17.72 -10.39 7.01
C SER A 15 16.93 -9.13 7.36
N ALA A 16 17.49 -8.15 8.07
CA ALA A 16 16.92 -6.80 7.98
C ALA A 16 17.33 -6.25 6.62
N SER A 17 16.50 -6.48 5.60
CA SER A 17 16.66 -5.79 4.32
C SER A 17 16.07 -4.39 4.49
N ALA A 18 16.92 -3.37 4.69
CA ALA A 18 16.44 -2.00 4.62
C ALA A 18 15.99 -1.71 3.18
N SER A 19 14.79 -1.15 3.06
CA SER A 19 14.16 -0.95 1.76
C SER A 19 14.65 0.31 1.05
N SER A 20 15.08 1.33 1.79
CA SER A 20 15.37 2.66 1.25
C SER A 20 16.24 3.47 2.20
N SER A 21 17.07 4.36 1.63
CA SER A 21 17.65 5.49 2.35
C SER A 21 16.84 6.74 2.02
N ILE A 22 16.50 7.51 3.05
CA ILE A 22 15.72 8.73 2.98
C ILE A 22 16.70 9.88 3.27
N PRO A 23 16.98 10.77 2.30
CA PRO A 23 17.88 11.89 2.52
C PRO A 23 17.31 12.86 3.56
N SER A 24 18.22 13.49 4.31
CA SER A 24 17.91 14.52 5.31
C SER A 24 17.73 15.93 4.71
N ASP A 25 17.95 16.11 3.39
CA ASP A 25 17.80 17.38 2.67
C ASP A 25 16.82 17.24 1.47
N PRO A 26 15.72 18.01 1.44
CA PRO A 26 14.59 17.85 0.51
C PRO A 26 14.84 18.28 -0.95
N ASN A 27 15.93 18.99 -1.25
CA ASN A 27 16.20 19.42 -2.64
C ASN A 27 16.78 18.32 -3.55
N GLN A 28 17.03 17.12 -3.01
CA GLN A 28 17.27 15.92 -3.80
C GLN A 28 15.95 15.17 -4.02
N SER A 29 15.09 15.78 -4.83
CA SER A 29 13.85 15.21 -5.32
C SER A 29 14.09 13.86 -6.00
N GLY A 30 13.33 12.82 -5.62
CA GLY A 30 13.01 11.72 -6.53
C GLY A 30 13.71 10.38 -6.32
N ASN A 31 13.86 9.91 -5.08
CA ASN A 31 14.15 8.49 -4.87
C ASN A 31 12.87 7.67 -5.09
N GLU A 32 12.79 6.91 -6.18
CA GLU A 32 11.79 5.87 -6.46
C GLU A 32 11.54 4.97 -5.23
N LEU A 33 12.60 4.68 -4.48
CA LEU A 33 12.60 3.94 -3.22
C LEU A 33 11.75 4.57 -2.10
N THR A 34 11.64 5.90 -2.05
CA THR A 34 10.80 6.62 -1.07
C THR A 34 9.32 6.53 -1.44
N ILE A 35 9.00 6.56 -2.73
CA ILE A 35 7.62 6.38 -3.22
C ILE A 35 7.15 4.95 -2.92
N GLU A 36 7.95 3.95 -3.28
CA GLU A 36 7.63 2.54 -3.01
C GLU A 36 7.41 2.25 -1.51
N TYR A 37 8.16 2.90 -0.63
CA TYR A 37 7.95 2.82 0.83
C TYR A 37 6.54 3.28 1.22
N PHE A 38 6.11 4.46 0.76
CA PHE A 38 4.79 4.99 1.10
C PHE A 38 3.65 4.14 0.56
N GLN A 39 3.82 3.62 -0.66
CA GLN A 39 2.86 2.69 -1.25
C GLN A 39 2.69 1.45 -0.37
N MET A 40 3.80 0.88 0.11
CA MET A 40 3.75 -0.29 0.98
C MET A 40 3.15 0.03 2.35
N GLN A 41 3.48 1.17 2.95
CA GLN A 41 2.88 1.59 4.22
C GLN A 41 1.37 1.77 4.11
N LEU A 42 0.91 2.36 3.00
CA LEU A 42 -0.51 2.54 2.74
C LEU A 42 -1.24 1.20 2.56
N ILE A 43 -0.63 0.25 1.83
CA ILE A 43 -1.15 -1.13 1.71
C ILE A 43 -1.29 -1.78 3.09
N LEU A 44 -0.23 -1.73 3.92
CA LEU A 44 -0.25 -2.33 5.26
C LEU A 44 -1.30 -1.67 6.17
N GLU A 45 -1.46 -0.34 6.13
CA GLU A 45 -2.49 0.37 6.89
C GLU A 45 -3.91 -0.04 6.45
N TYR A 46 -4.10 -0.31 5.16
CA TYR A 46 -5.35 -0.87 4.66
C TYR A 46 -5.58 -2.31 5.15
N LEU A 47 -4.58 -3.18 5.01
CA LEU A 47 -4.68 -4.57 5.44
C LEU A 47 -4.96 -4.70 6.94
N LEU A 48 -4.33 -3.87 7.77
CA LEU A 48 -4.57 -3.83 9.22
C LEU A 48 -6.00 -3.41 9.61
N ARG A 49 -6.71 -2.69 8.76
CA ARG A 49 -8.08 -2.20 9.02
C ARG A 49 -9.15 -2.99 8.28
N LEU A 50 -8.75 -3.77 7.28
CA LEU A 50 -9.64 -4.60 6.51
C LEU A 50 -10.20 -5.73 7.37
N SER A 51 -11.51 -5.95 7.30
CA SER A 51 -12.13 -7.07 8.00
C SER A 51 -11.54 -8.40 7.55
N TYR A 52 -11.29 -9.29 8.51
CA TYR A 52 -10.94 -10.69 8.27
C TYR A 52 -12.00 -11.58 8.92
N ASN A 53 -12.31 -12.69 8.27
CA ASN A 53 -13.30 -13.67 8.69
C ASN A 53 -12.64 -15.04 8.91
N SER A 54 -13.43 -16.02 9.35
CA SER A 54 -12.92 -17.38 9.59
C SER A 54 -12.48 -18.13 8.33
N ASN A 55 -12.99 -17.75 7.15
CA ASN A 55 -12.60 -18.36 5.88
C ASN A 55 -11.15 -17.98 5.52
N ASP A 56 -10.74 -16.74 5.79
CA ASP A 56 -9.36 -16.28 5.58
C ASP A 56 -8.34 -17.11 6.37
N HIS A 57 -8.69 -17.50 7.60
CA HIS A 57 -7.84 -18.38 8.40
C HIS A 57 -7.73 -19.77 7.75
N GLY A 58 -8.80 -20.30 7.17
CA GLY A 58 -8.78 -21.55 6.44
C GLY A 58 -7.86 -21.51 5.21
N GLU A 59 -7.95 -20.45 4.42
CA GLU A 59 -7.10 -20.23 3.23
C GLU A 59 -5.63 -20.04 3.61
N LEU A 60 -5.35 -19.26 4.66
CA LEU A 60 -4.00 -19.11 5.20
C LEU A 60 -3.39 -20.47 5.59
N ILE A 61 -4.16 -21.28 6.33
CA ILE A 61 -3.71 -22.60 6.75
C ILE A 61 -3.48 -23.53 5.54
N ALA A 62 -4.36 -23.50 4.54
CA ALA A 62 -4.22 -24.27 3.30
C ALA A 62 -2.95 -23.89 2.52
N MET A 63 -2.72 -22.59 2.31
CA MET A 63 -1.49 -22.07 1.68
C MET A 63 -0.24 -22.53 2.44
N CYS A 64 -0.25 -22.46 3.78
CA CYS A 64 0.88 -22.94 4.59
C CYS A 64 1.10 -24.45 4.44
N TYR A 65 0.04 -25.27 4.34
CA TYR A 65 0.17 -26.71 4.11
C TYR A 65 0.86 -27.02 2.78
N GLU A 66 0.53 -26.30 1.71
CA GLU A 66 1.15 -26.47 0.40
C GLU A 66 2.64 -26.13 0.44
N GLN A 67 3.00 -25.00 1.07
CA GLN A 67 4.38 -24.53 1.17
C GLN A 67 5.26 -25.37 2.11
N LEU A 68 4.67 -26.02 3.13
CA LEU A 68 5.41 -26.67 4.23
C LEU A 68 5.28 -28.21 4.22
N SER A 69 4.72 -28.80 3.16
CA SER A 69 4.38 -30.23 3.07
C SER A 69 5.53 -31.20 3.42
N HIS A 70 6.79 -30.77 3.29
CA HIS A 70 7.98 -31.57 3.58
C HIS A 70 8.59 -31.35 4.98
N GLN A 71 8.08 -30.43 5.80
CA GLN A 71 8.69 -30.02 7.07
C GLN A 71 7.86 -30.47 8.30
N ARG A 72 8.20 -31.62 8.89
CA ARG A 72 7.42 -32.24 9.98
C ARG A 72 7.21 -31.35 11.21
N HIS A 73 8.21 -30.57 11.61
CA HIS A 73 8.09 -29.63 12.75
C HIS A 73 7.09 -28.52 12.42
N GLU A 74 7.21 -27.93 11.24
CA GLU A 74 6.33 -26.85 10.78
C GLU A 74 4.88 -27.31 10.62
N LEU A 75 4.66 -28.53 10.12
CA LEU A 75 3.32 -29.11 10.04
C LEU A 75 2.67 -29.32 11.43
N ARG A 76 3.45 -29.65 12.46
CA ARG A 76 2.95 -29.72 13.85
C ARG A 76 2.56 -28.34 14.36
N MET A 77 3.41 -27.34 14.14
CA MET A 77 3.13 -25.96 14.51
C MET A 77 1.92 -25.40 13.77
N LEU A 78 1.76 -25.72 12.49
CA LEU A 78 0.61 -25.32 11.68
C LEU A 78 -0.70 -25.95 12.19
N HIS A 79 -0.66 -27.23 12.57
CA HIS A 79 -1.82 -27.87 13.19
C HIS A 79 -2.20 -27.20 14.51
N ALA A 80 -1.23 -26.88 15.36
CA ALA A 80 -1.47 -26.20 16.63
C ALA A 80 -1.98 -24.77 16.42
N LEU A 81 -1.46 -24.05 15.40
CA LEU A 81 -1.98 -22.73 15.01
C LEU A 81 -3.46 -22.83 14.61
N LYS A 82 -3.83 -23.84 13.81
CA LYS A 82 -5.22 -24.05 13.39
C LYS A 82 -6.19 -24.27 14.55
N THR A 83 -5.77 -24.96 15.61
CA THR A 83 -6.65 -25.34 16.72
C THR A 83 -6.63 -24.38 17.90
N ASP A 84 -5.46 -23.80 18.18
CA ASP A 84 -5.17 -23.11 19.44
C ASP A 84 -4.87 -21.61 19.24
N TYR A 85 -5.01 -21.09 18.01
CA TYR A 85 -4.82 -19.66 17.76
C TYR A 85 -5.87 -18.80 18.49
N SER A 86 -5.39 -17.73 19.12
CA SER A 86 -6.22 -16.71 19.73
C SER A 86 -5.56 -15.34 19.55
N ALA A 87 -6.39 -14.30 19.37
CA ALA A 87 -5.91 -12.94 19.09
C ALA A 87 -5.02 -12.37 20.21
N ASP A 88 -5.24 -12.77 21.46
CA ASP A 88 -4.40 -12.42 22.62
C ASP A 88 -3.04 -13.11 22.62
N ARG A 89 -2.82 -14.14 21.78
CA ARG A 89 -1.56 -14.90 21.66
C ARG A 89 -0.90 -14.77 20.28
N ALA A 90 -1.39 -13.90 19.40
CA ALA A 90 -0.79 -13.69 18.08
C ALA A 90 0.72 -13.38 18.12
N LEU A 91 1.15 -12.49 19.02
CA LEU A 91 2.58 -12.19 19.19
C LEU A 91 3.37 -13.40 19.70
N TRP A 92 2.78 -14.21 20.60
CA TRP A 92 3.39 -15.47 21.04
C TRP A 92 3.64 -16.44 19.88
N TRP A 93 2.63 -16.62 19.02
CA TRP A 93 2.74 -17.44 17.81
C TRP A 93 3.83 -16.91 16.89
N TYR A 94 3.88 -15.60 16.70
CA TYR A 94 4.88 -14.95 15.86
C TYR A 94 6.31 -15.18 16.38
N ILE A 95 6.53 -15.14 17.69
CA ILE A 95 7.85 -15.37 18.30
C ILE A 95 8.22 -16.85 18.45
N GLN A 96 7.37 -17.82 18.10
CA GLN A 96 7.77 -19.23 18.09
C GLN A 96 8.75 -19.54 16.96
N GLU A 97 9.67 -20.49 17.17
CA GLU A 97 10.49 -21.08 16.09
C GLU A 97 9.60 -21.91 15.16
N CYS A 98 8.88 -21.21 14.28
CA CYS A 98 7.98 -21.77 13.28
C CYS A 98 7.95 -20.89 12.01
N PHE A 99 7.23 -21.40 11.02
CA PHE A 99 7.04 -20.80 9.71
C PHE A 99 6.47 -19.38 9.78
N LEU A 100 5.69 -19.04 10.81
CA LEU A 100 4.93 -17.78 10.85
C LEU A 100 5.85 -16.56 10.74
N TYR A 101 6.91 -16.53 11.55
CA TYR A 101 7.93 -15.47 11.48
C TYR A 101 8.56 -15.38 10.09
N LYS A 102 8.95 -16.53 9.53
CA LYS A 102 9.69 -16.63 8.27
C LYS A 102 8.81 -16.19 7.10
N ILE A 103 7.62 -16.76 6.94
CA ILE A 103 6.72 -16.46 5.83
C ILE A 103 6.25 -15.00 5.91
N LEU A 104 5.88 -14.52 7.11
CA LEU A 104 5.39 -13.15 7.26
C LEU A 104 6.50 -12.11 6.97
N ASN A 105 7.70 -12.27 7.54
CA ASN A 105 8.79 -11.34 7.24
C ASN A 105 9.23 -11.44 5.78
N ASN A 106 9.31 -12.64 5.21
CA ASN A 106 9.62 -12.78 3.79
C ASN A 106 8.57 -12.07 2.92
N SER A 107 7.29 -12.17 3.26
CA SER A 107 6.20 -11.52 2.52
C SER A 107 6.24 -9.99 2.64
N LEU A 108 6.61 -9.47 3.81
CA LEU A 108 6.84 -8.04 4.04
C LEU A 108 8.03 -7.53 3.22
N GLU A 109 9.13 -8.29 3.18
CA GLU A 109 10.35 -7.95 2.44
C GLU A 109 10.15 -8.05 0.92
N SER A 110 9.45 -9.09 0.44
CA SER A 110 9.14 -9.29 -0.98
C SER A 110 7.92 -8.50 -1.46
N ARG A 111 7.19 -7.83 -0.55
CA ARG A 111 5.95 -7.10 -0.84
C ARG A 111 4.87 -7.99 -1.48
N ASP A 112 4.80 -9.23 -1.02
CA ASP A 112 3.83 -10.23 -1.47
C ASP A 112 2.44 -9.92 -0.90
N ILE A 113 1.65 -9.15 -1.65
CA ILE A 113 0.32 -8.70 -1.22
C ILE A 113 -0.62 -9.87 -0.98
N ARG A 114 -0.50 -10.97 -1.73
CA ARG A 114 -1.38 -12.14 -1.56
C ARG A 114 -1.16 -12.79 -0.20
N ASN A 115 0.10 -13.06 0.15
CA ASN A 115 0.41 -13.61 1.48
C ASN A 115 0.02 -12.60 2.58
N LEU A 116 0.36 -11.33 2.43
CA LEU A 116 0.02 -10.31 3.43
C LEU A 116 -1.49 -10.16 3.63
N PHE A 117 -2.27 -10.31 2.56
CA PHE A 117 -3.72 -10.36 2.64
C PHE A 117 -4.21 -11.57 3.46
N LEU A 118 -3.66 -12.76 3.24
CA LEU A 118 -4.00 -13.94 4.05
C LEU A 118 -3.55 -13.80 5.51
N PHE A 119 -2.41 -13.15 5.76
CA PHE A 119 -1.89 -12.88 7.10
C PHE A 119 -2.56 -11.71 7.81
N ARG A 120 -3.41 -10.93 7.16
CA ARG A 120 -3.89 -9.64 7.68
C ARG A 120 -4.53 -9.71 9.06
N GLY A 121 -5.26 -10.79 9.38
CA GLY A 121 -5.84 -11.01 10.70
C GLY A 121 -4.78 -11.22 11.79
N ILE A 122 -3.78 -12.07 11.51
CA ILE A 122 -2.65 -12.28 12.43
C ILE A 122 -1.82 -11.00 12.55
N LEU A 123 -1.60 -10.29 11.44
CA LEU A 123 -0.86 -9.03 11.42
C LEU A 123 -1.57 -7.95 12.26
N HIS A 124 -2.90 -7.86 12.13
CA HIS A 124 -3.74 -6.99 12.96
C HIS A 124 -3.58 -7.32 14.45
N ASP A 125 -3.71 -8.59 14.82
CA ASP A 125 -3.62 -9.01 16.22
C ASP A 125 -2.21 -8.76 16.81
N ILE A 126 -1.15 -8.98 16.01
CA ILE A 126 0.24 -8.64 16.39
C ILE A 126 0.39 -7.12 16.61
N ASP A 127 -0.07 -6.29 15.67
CA ASP A 127 0.02 -4.83 15.77
C ASP A 127 -0.73 -4.30 17.01
N GLN A 128 -1.92 -4.83 17.30
CA GLN A 128 -2.68 -4.51 18.51
C GLN A 128 -1.91 -4.87 19.79
N GLN A 129 -1.33 -6.07 19.87
CA GLN A 129 -0.55 -6.47 21.05
C GLN A 129 0.71 -5.62 21.25
N ILE A 130 1.43 -5.27 20.17
CA ILE A 130 2.60 -4.39 20.23
C ILE A 130 2.20 -3.01 20.74
N ARG A 131 1.07 -2.44 20.27
CA ARG A 131 0.58 -1.14 20.75
C ARG A 131 0.19 -1.17 22.23
N GLN A 132 -0.43 -2.25 22.68
CA GLN A 132 -0.84 -2.44 24.08
C GLN A 132 0.35 -2.57 25.03
N HIS A 133 1.39 -3.28 24.61
CA HIS A 133 2.56 -3.60 25.43
C HIS A 133 3.81 -2.78 25.04
N ARG A 134 3.62 -1.65 24.36
CA ARG A 134 4.74 -0.83 23.87
C ARG A 134 5.69 -0.43 24.99
N CYS A 135 6.98 -0.39 24.67
CA CYS A 135 8.00 0.12 25.58
C CYS A 135 7.72 1.57 25.96
N SER A 136 8.01 1.92 27.22
CA SER A 136 7.85 3.28 27.77
C SER A 136 9.16 3.95 28.16
N THR A 137 10.25 3.19 28.16
CA THR A 137 11.60 3.64 28.52
C THR A 137 12.58 3.40 27.38
N PRO A 138 13.60 4.25 27.21
CA PRO A 138 14.64 4.04 26.21
C PRO A 138 15.39 2.73 26.44
N LEU A 139 15.74 2.07 25.36
CA LEU A 139 16.55 0.85 25.36
C LEU A 139 17.72 1.00 24.39
N HIS A 140 18.84 0.39 24.74
CA HIS A 140 19.94 0.16 23.83
C HIS A 140 19.96 -1.34 23.51
N VAL A 141 19.89 -1.69 22.23
CA VAL A 141 19.73 -3.08 21.77
C VAL A 141 20.67 -3.40 20.61
N TYR A 142 20.96 -4.69 20.47
CA TYR A 142 21.92 -5.24 19.53
C TYR A 142 21.23 -6.22 18.61
N ARG A 143 21.56 -6.18 17.32
CA ARG A 143 21.12 -7.18 16.36
C ARG A 143 22.25 -7.60 15.46
N SER A 144 22.38 -8.90 15.30
CA SER A 144 23.37 -9.49 14.42
C SER A 144 22.77 -9.84 13.07
N GLN A 145 23.52 -9.59 12.00
CA GLN A 145 23.08 -9.87 10.64
C GLN A 145 24.26 -10.19 9.72
N ILE A 146 23.99 -11.07 8.75
CA ILE A 146 24.84 -11.25 7.57
C ILE A 146 24.23 -10.39 6.45
N MET A 147 24.99 -9.44 5.92
CA MET A 147 24.51 -8.43 4.96
C MET A 147 25.29 -8.54 3.64
N PRO A 148 24.63 -8.54 2.47
CA PRO A 148 25.32 -8.45 1.18
C PRO A 148 26.17 -7.18 1.10
N ILE A 149 27.38 -7.28 0.53
CA ILE A 149 28.32 -6.15 0.41
C ILE A 149 27.67 -4.97 -0.30
N GLU A 150 26.92 -5.21 -1.38
CA GLU A 150 26.21 -4.15 -2.13
C GLU A 150 25.23 -3.36 -1.25
N LEU A 151 24.52 -4.05 -0.34
CA LEU A 151 23.61 -3.39 0.60
C LEU A 151 24.39 -2.63 1.67
N LEU A 152 25.50 -3.18 2.16
CA LEU A 152 26.35 -2.53 3.14
C LEU A 152 26.97 -1.24 2.56
N ASP A 153 27.47 -1.27 1.33
CA ASP A 153 28.04 -0.11 0.63
C ASP A 153 27.01 1.01 0.46
N LYS A 154 25.74 0.64 0.21
CA LYS A 154 24.63 1.58 0.18
C LYS A 154 24.40 2.23 1.55
N TRP A 155 24.47 1.47 2.63
CA TRP A 155 24.31 2.01 4.00
C TRP A 155 25.50 2.90 4.39
N ILE A 156 26.73 2.52 4.03
CA ILE A 156 27.94 3.34 4.21
C ILE A 156 27.79 4.68 3.49
N SER A 157 27.24 4.67 2.28
CA SER A 157 26.96 5.89 1.51
C SER A 157 25.77 6.71 2.06
N SER A 158 24.99 6.14 2.98
CA SER A 158 23.79 6.73 3.58
C SER A 158 23.98 7.11 5.06
N VAL A 159 25.22 7.19 5.55
CA VAL A 159 25.49 7.71 6.92
C VAL A 159 24.95 9.15 7.02
N GLY A 160 24.21 9.44 8.09
CA GLY A 160 23.46 10.69 8.28
C GLY A 160 22.09 10.73 7.62
N GLN A 161 21.64 9.62 7.01
CA GLN A 161 20.31 9.47 6.41
C GLN A 161 19.47 8.45 7.19
N CYS A 162 18.15 8.52 7.02
CA CYS A 162 17.24 7.55 7.61
C CYS A 162 17.10 6.32 6.73
N ILE A 163 16.95 5.15 7.35
CA ILE A 163 16.59 3.90 6.71
C ILE A 163 15.28 3.38 7.27
N VAL A 164 14.54 2.66 6.44
CA VAL A 164 13.30 2.02 6.85
C VAL A 164 13.44 0.51 6.78
N ILE A 165 13.07 -0.15 7.89
CA ILE A 165 12.97 -1.60 7.97
C ILE A 165 11.50 -1.99 7.76
N ASN A 166 11.22 -2.63 6.62
CA ASN A 166 9.86 -3.00 6.21
C ASN A 166 9.38 -4.36 6.76
N SER A 167 10.22 -5.06 7.51
CA SER A 167 9.85 -6.26 8.26
C SER A 167 9.90 -6.00 9.76
N PHE A 168 9.43 -6.95 10.56
CA PHE A 168 9.66 -6.89 12.00
C PHE A 168 11.16 -7.11 12.29
N LEU A 169 11.70 -6.32 13.20
CA LEU A 169 13.11 -6.43 13.61
C LEU A 169 13.20 -6.99 15.03
N SER A 170 13.74 -8.20 15.16
CA SER A 170 14.10 -8.75 16.48
C SER A 170 15.53 -8.35 16.85
N ALA A 171 15.72 -7.79 18.05
CA ALA A 171 16.98 -7.39 18.62
C ALA A 171 17.07 -7.87 20.08
N THR A 172 18.25 -7.83 20.68
CA THR A 172 18.49 -8.23 22.07
C THR A 172 19.10 -7.10 22.88
N THR A 173 18.74 -6.96 24.15
CA THR A 173 19.42 -6.03 25.08
C THR A 173 20.81 -6.53 25.51
N ASP A 174 21.20 -7.74 25.12
CA ASP A 174 22.45 -8.39 25.49
C ASP A 174 23.41 -8.47 24.30
N SER A 175 24.51 -7.71 24.36
CA SER A 175 25.54 -7.66 23.31
C SER A 175 26.28 -8.98 23.13
N GLU A 176 26.49 -9.76 24.20
CA GLU A 176 27.23 -11.03 24.11
C GLU A 176 26.43 -12.06 23.32
N VAL A 177 25.11 -12.07 23.52
CA VAL A 177 24.17 -12.90 22.76
C VAL A 177 24.24 -12.56 21.27
N ALA A 178 24.22 -11.28 20.92
CA ALA A 178 24.35 -10.84 19.52
C ALA A 178 25.71 -11.27 18.93
N LEU A 179 26.81 -11.00 19.61
CA LEU A 179 28.16 -11.34 19.13
C LEU A 179 28.37 -12.85 19.00
N THR A 180 27.83 -13.65 19.91
CA THR A 180 27.89 -15.11 19.85
C THR A 180 27.29 -15.62 18.54
N PHE A 181 26.15 -15.08 18.12
CA PHE A 181 25.54 -15.44 16.84
C PHE A 181 26.44 -15.14 15.63
N LEU A 182 27.04 -13.95 15.58
CA LEU A 182 27.96 -13.58 14.49
C LEU A 182 29.17 -14.53 14.45
N ASN A 183 29.69 -14.92 15.60
CA ASN A 183 30.84 -15.80 15.70
C ASN A 183 30.51 -17.25 15.31
N THR A 184 29.28 -17.71 15.55
CA THR A 184 28.82 -19.05 15.13
C THR A 184 28.42 -19.13 13.66
N SER A 185 28.13 -18.00 13.03
CA SER A 185 27.72 -17.89 11.61
C SER A 185 28.94 -17.92 10.68
N GLN A 186 29.81 -18.94 10.82
CA GLN A 186 31.11 -19.07 10.13
C GLN A 186 31.02 -19.33 8.61
N GLU A 187 29.82 -19.43 8.04
CA GLU A 187 29.63 -19.58 6.59
C GLU A 187 29.31 -18.21 5.96
N THR A 188 30.34 -17.46 5.60
CA THR A 188 30.22 -16.33 4.70
C THR A 188 29.69 -16.84 3.36
N LYS A 189 28.40 -16.66 3.11
CA LYS A 189 27.89 -16.58 1.73
C LYS A 189 28.82 -15.65 0.96
N ALA A 190 29.28 -16.07 -0.21
CA ALA A 190 30.13 -15.23 -1.05
C ALA A 190 29.47 -13.85 -1.21
N ASN A 191 30.25 -12.78 -1.06
CA ASN A 191 29.83 -11.38 -1.11
C ASN A 191 28.91 -10.90 0.03
N CYS A 192 29.08 -11.44 1.25
CA CYS A 192 28.39 -10.93 2.44
C CYS A 192 29.38 -10.62 3.58
N GLU A 193 29.02 -9.63 4.39
CA GLU A 193 29.76 -9.17 5.56
C GLU A 193 28.99 -9.41 6.86
N ARG A 194 29.74 -9.50 7.96
CA ARG A 194 29.20 -9.63 9.32
C ARG A 194 28.90 -8.25 9.87
N VAL A 195 27.63 -8.01 10.20
CA VAL A 195 27.15 -6.72 10.66
C VAL A 195 26.52 -6.85 12.05
N LEU A 196 26.94 -5.98 12.97
CA LEU A 196 26.30 -5.73 14.25
C LEU A 196 25.58 -4.39 14.18
N LEU A 197 24.27 -4.40 14.35
CA LEU A 197 23.47 -3.19 14.53
C LEU A 197 23.41 -2.86 16.01
N GLU A 198 23.82 -1.65 16.38
CA GLU A 198 23.67 -1.08 17.72
C GLU A 198 22.58 -0.02 17.63
N ILE A 199 21.48 -0.21 18.36
CA ILE A 199 20.24 0.56 18.16
C ILE A 199 19.88 1.26 19.47
N ASP A 200 19.94 2.59 19.45
CA ASP A 200 19.35 3.45 20.46
C ASP A 200 17.87 3.68 20.15
N ALA A 201 17.01 3.09 20.97
CA ALA A 201 15.56 3.14 20.78
C ALA A 201 14.88 3.92 21.92
N ASP A 202 14.49 5.16 21.65
CA ASP A 202 13.67 5.97 22.58
C ASP A 202 12.18 5.94 22.13
N PRO A 203 11.28 5.26 22.87
CA PRO A 203 9.87 5.17 22.51
C PRO A 203 9.10 6.49 22.68
N ARG A 204 9.74 7.53 23.22
CA ARG A 204 9.14 8.86 23.45
C ARG A 204 9.27 9.77 22.24
N VAL A 205 10.02 9.37 21.20
CA VAL A 205 10.13 10.10 19.93
C VAL A 205 8.73 10.24 19.32
N PRO A 206 8.21 11.46 19.12
CA PRO A 206 6.88 11.66 18.54
C PRO A 206 6.79 11.01 17.15
N GLY A 207 5.73 10.24 16.90
CA GLY A 207 5.53 9.55 15.61
C GLY A 207 6.35 8.27 15.41
N SER A 208 7.34 7.97 16.25
CA SER A 208 8.07 6.70 16.10
C SER A 208 7.14 5.50 16.23
N ARG A 209 7.37 4.48 15.41
CA ARG A 209 6.62 3.23 15.45
C ARG A 209 6.82 2.51 16.80
N PRO A 210 5.77 1.87 17.36
CA PRO A 210 5.89 1.19 18.63
C PRO A 210 6.74 -0.08 18.51
N PHE A 211 7.46 -0.40 19.58
CA PHE A 211 8.21 -1.64 19.74
C PHE A 211 7.97 -2.19 21.16
N VAL A 212 8.23 -3.48 21.35
CA VAL A 212 7.92 -4.20 22.60
C VAL A 212 9.11 -5.04 23.05
N GLN A 213 9.32 -5.12 24.36
CA GLN A 213 10.24 -6.09 24.95
C GLN A 213 9.47 -7.39 25.21
N ILE A 214 9.85 -8.48 24.54
CA ILE A 214 9.14 -9.76 24.61
C ILE A 214 9.09 -10.30 26.03
N GLY A 215 10.14 -10.06 26.82
CA GLY A 215 10.22 -10.40 28.23
C GLY A 215 9.13 -9.80 29.13
N SER A 216 8.49 -8.70 28.74
CA SER A 216 7.40 -8.11 29.51
C SER A 216 6.05 -8.79 29.24
N LEU A 217 5.98 -9.65 28.23
CA LEU A 217 4.78 -10.41 27.93
C LEU A 217 4.69 -11.61 28.88
N ASN A 218 3.48 -11.99 29.30
CA ASN A 218 3.24 -13.16 30.17
C ASN A 218 3.46 -14.52 29.46
N PHE A 219 4.19 -14.51 28.36
CA PHE A 219 4.58 -15.69 27.63
C PHE A 219 6.03 -16.04 27.99
N SER A 220 6.39 -17.32 27.97
CA SER A 220 7.76 -17.79 28.25
C SER A 220 8.71 -17.43 27.10
N GLY A 221 8.99 -16.15 26.91
CA GLY A 221 9.91 -15.61 25.90
C GLY A 221 11.26 -15.20 26.48
N ASP A 222 12.23 -14.92 25.61
CA ASP A 222 13.51 -14.37 26.01
C ASP A 222 13.31 -12.97 26.61
N LYS A 223 13.80 -12.78 27.84
CA LYS A 223 13.65 -11.50 28.55
C LYS A 223 14.40 -10.36 27.89
N ASN A 224 15.43 -10.70 27.12
CA ASN A 224 16.30 -9.73 26.47
C ASN A 224 15.82 -9.39 25.05
N GLU A 225 14.86 -10.12 24.50
CA GLU A 225 14.38 -9.88 23.14
C GLU A 225 13.47 -8.65 23.05
N VAL A 226 13.74 -7.80 22.06
CA VAL A 226 12.99 -6.59 21.71
C VAL A 226 12.55 -6.71 20.25
N LEU A 227 11.27 -6.48 19.99
CA LEU A 227 10.69 -6.56 18.66
C LEU A 227 10.21 -5.19 18.20
N PHE A 228 10.82 -4.67 17.13
CA PHE A 228 10.35 -3.49 16.42
C PHE A 228 9.35 -3.89 15.35
N THR A 229 8.30 -3.08 15.17
CA THR A 229 7.29 -3.31 14.15
C THR A 229 7.81 -2.90 12.76
N PHE A 230 7.20 -3.47 11.72
CA PHE A 230 7.48 -3.08 10.34
C PHE A 230 7.23 -1.59 10.11
N GLY A 231 8.02 -0.99 9.22
CA GLY A 231 7.99 0.45 8.96
C GLY A 231 8.71 1.29 10.01
N SER A 232 9.42 0.67 10.96
CA SER A 232 10.29 1.41 11.88
C SER A 232 11.42 2.10 11.12
N VAL A 233 11.63 3.38 11.45
CA VAL A 233 12.60 4.26 10.80
C VAL A 233 13.80 4.45 11.73
N PHE A 234 15.00 4.36 11.19
CA PHE A 234 16.24 4.52 11.95
C PHE A 234 17.18 5.48 11.25
N LEU A 235 17.80 6.41 11.97
CA LEU A 235 18.91 7.22 11.48
C LEU A 235 20.20 6.41 11.54
N ILE A 236 20.97 6.35 10.45
CA ILE A 236 22.33 5.80 10.48
C ILE A 236 23.27 6.89 11.02
N ASN A 237 23.72 6.74 12.27
CA ASN A 237 24.62 7.70 12.89
C ASN A 237 26.05 7.53 12.39
N ASN A 238 26.52 6.29 12.38
CA ASN A 238 27.90 5.96 12.10
C ASN A 238 28.03 4.49 11.69
N ILE A 239 29.06 4.19 10.90
CA ILE A 239 29.43 2.82 10.53
C ILE A 239 30.93 2.67 10.71
N THR A 240 31.33 1.69 11.52
CA THR A 240 32.74 1.37 11.78
C THR A 240 33.01 -0.10 11.50
N CYS A 241 34.25 -0.46 11.21
CA CYS A 241 34.66 -1.85 11.05
C CYS A 241 35.72 -2.19 12.09
N THR A 242 35.46 -3.24 12.87
CA THR A 242 36.40 -3.76 13.86
C THR A 242 37.51 -4.58 13.19
N ASN A 243 38.66 -4.69 13.85
CA ASN A 243 39.80 -5.49 13.36
C ASN A 243 39.46 -6.97 13.09
N ASN A 244 38.35 -7.47 13.65
CA ASN A 244 37.87 -8.83 13.46
C ASN A 244 36.93 -8.99 12.25
N GLY A 245 36.80 -7.95 11.41
CA GLY A 245 35.96 -7.97 10.21
C GLY A 245 34.46 -7.91 10.51
N ILE A 246 34.07 -7.32 11.65
CA ILE A 246 32.66 -7.06 11.98
C ILE A 246 32.42 -5.57 11.78
N TYR A 247 31.45 -5.23 10.94
CA TYR A 247 30.95 -3.87 10.78
C TYR A 247 29.93 -3.58 11.89
N THR A 248 30.16 -2.52 12.66
CA THR A 248 29.21 -2.00 13.64
C THR A 248 28.49 -0.80 13.03
N ILE A 249 27.16 -0.85 12.98
CA ILE A 249 26.29 0.21 12.48
C ILE A 249 25.51 0.77 13.66
N GLU A 250 25.75 2.03 13.98
CA GLU A 250 25.04 2.76 15.02
C GLU A 250 23.75 3.35 14.45
N LEU A 251 22.62 2.97 15.01
CA LEU A 251 21.28 3.37 14.61
C LEU A 251 20.56 4.07 15.75
N THR A 252 19.78 5.10 15.43
CA THR A 252 18.83 5.70 16.39
C THR A 252 17.42 5.62 15.85
N LEU A 253 16.47 5.15 16.67
CA LEU A 253 15.05 5.15 16.33
C LEU A 253 14.61 6.58 16.02
N TYR A 254 14.04 6.76 14.84
CA TYR A 254 13.70 8.07 14.30
C TYR A 254 12.18 8.20 14.11
N SER A 255 11.72 9.45 14.01
CA SER A 255 10.32 9.76 13.74
C SER A 255 10.02 9.57 12.25
N ASP A 256 8.85 9.01 11.92
CA ASP A 256 8.34 9.01 10.55
C ASP A 256 7.71 10.35 10.13
N THR A 257 7.76 11.39 10.98
CA THR A 257 7.06 12.67 10.80
C THR A 257 7.88 13.80 10.18
N ASP A 258 8.92 13.50 9.38
CA ASP A 258 9.57 14.54 8.57
C ASP A 258 8.49 15.29 7.74
N HIS A 259 8.56 16.63 7.74
CA HIS A 259 7.43 17.50 7.38
C HIS A 259 6.93 17.27 5.94
N GLU A 260 7.82 16.89 5.02
CA GLU A 260 7.49 16.66 3.60
C GLU A 260 7.01 15.23 3.33
N LEU A 261 7.61 14.23 3.99
CA LEU A 261 7.18 12.83 3.95
C LEU A 261 5.77 12.65 4.51
N LYS A 262 5.51 13.36 5.61
CA LYS A 262 4.19 13.45 6.22
C LYS A 262 3.19 14.12 5.28
N GLN A 263 3.57 15.15 4.53
CA GLN A 263 2.65 15.79 3.59
C GLN A 263 2.23 14.84 2.47
N VAL A 264 3.17 14.14 1.83
CA VAL A 264 2.87 13.16 0.78
C VAL A 264 2.00 12.02 1.33
N PHE A 265 2.36 11.49 2.50
CA PHE A 265 1.58 10.44 3.14
C PHE A 265 0.18 10.92 3.56
N ASP A 266 0.06 12.13 4.12
CA ASP A 266 -1.22 12.72 4.53
C ASP A 266 -2.10 13.05 3.30
N GLU A 267 -1.51 13.47 2.18
CA GLU A 267 -2.22 13.69 0.91
C GLU A 267 -2.76 12.37 0.35
N MET A 268 -1.93 11.32 0.31
CA MET A 268 -2.40 9.98 -0.08
C MET A 268 -3.49 9.50 0.89
N LYS A 269 -3.26 9.63 2.20
CA LYS A 269 -4.22 9.25 3.23
C LYS A 269 -5.54 9.99 3.03
N LYS A 270 -5.53 11.29 2.75
CA LYS A 270 -6.75 12.06 2.50
C LYS A 270 -7.56 11.54 1.31
N LYS A 271 -6.92 11.01 0.26
CA LYS A 271 -7.62 10.37 -0.88
C LYS A 271 -8.43 9.13 -0.46
N TYR A 272 -7.98 8.45 0.59
CA TYR A 272 -8.33 7.06 0.88
C TYR A 272 -9.02 6.85 2.25
N ASN A 273 -8.81 7.76 3.21
CA ASN A 273 -9.15 7.59 4.63
C ASN A 273 -10.59 8.01 4.98
N ASP A 274 -11.28 8.70 4.08
CA ASP A 274 -12.68 9.14 4.26
C ASP A 274 -13.71 8.08 3.79
N GLN A 275 -13.27 6.91 3.34
CA GLN A 275 -14.14 5.83 2.84
C GLN A 275 -14.14 4.63 3.79
N GLU A 276 -15.30 3.97 3.91
CA GLU A 276 -15.43 2.69 4.62
C GLU A 276 -14.46 1.65 4.02
N ILE A 277 -13.58 1.09 4.85
CA ILE A 277 -12.55 0.15 4.39
C ILE A 277 -13.17 -1.22 4.18
N ASN A 278 -13.19 -1.63 2.93
CA ASN A 278 -13.61 -2.94 2.46
C ASN A 278 -12.76 -3.39 1.27
N LEU A 279 -12.99 -4.61 0.78
CA LEU A 279 -12.23 -5.18 -0.33
C LEU A 279 -12.28 -4.33 -1.60
N LEU A 280 -13.39 -3.65 -1.88
CA LEU A 280 -13.48 -2.74 -3.02
C LEU A 280 -12.55 -1.53 -2.86
N THR A 281 -12.52 -0.90 -1.69
CA THR A 281 -11.59 0.22 -1.45
C THR A 281 -10.13 -0.23 -1.46
N PHE A 282 -9.84 -1.45 -0.99
CA PHE A 282 -8.51 -2.04 -1.09
C PHE A 282 -8.11 -2.30 -2.55
N ALA A 283 -9.01 -2.85 -3.36
CA ALA A 283 -8.77 -3.05 -4.78
C ALA A 283 -8.60 -1.73 -5.56
N LYS A 284 -9.34 -0.67 -5.18
CA LYS A 284 -9.15 0.69 -5.73
C LYS A 284 -7.75 1.23 -5.42
N LEU A 285 -7.28 1.05 -4.18
CA LEU A 285 -5.91 1.40 -3.81
C LEU A 285 -4.90 0.64 -4.69
N LEU A 286 -5.07 -0.67 -4.85
CA LEU A 286 -4.16 -1.48 -5.69
C LEU A 286 -4.16 -1.03 -7.14
N TYR A 287 -5.33 -0.70 -7.70
CA TYR A 287 -5.44 -0.12 -9.03
C TYR A 287 -4.67 1.20 -9.15
N ASP A 288 -4.81 2.10 -8.17
CA ASP A 288 -4.09 3.38 -8.14
C ASP A 288 -2.57 3.22 -7.96
N LEU A 289 -2.11 2.04 -7.53
CA LEU A 289 -0.71 1.65 -7.41
C LEU A 289 -0.22 0.82 -8.61
N ASP A 290 -0.99 0.77 -9.71
CA ASP A 290 -0.72 -0.02 -10.92
C ASP A 290 -0.60 -1.55 -10.65
N ARG A 291 -1.15 -2.03 -9.55
CA ARG A 291 -1.22 -3.46 -9.16
C ARG A 291 -2.50 -4.09 -9.71
N PHE A 292 -2.61 -4.13 -11.04
CA PHE A 292 -3.85 -4.49 -11.73
C PHE A 292 -4.31 -5.93 -11.48
N ASP A 293 -3.37 -6.88 -11.37
CA ASP A 293 -3.69 -8.30 -11.16
C ASP A 293 -4.32 -8.51 -9.78
N GLU A 294 -3.72 -7.96 -8.73
CA GLU A 294 -4.27 -8.04 -7.38
C GLU A 294 -5.57 -7.22 -7.26
N ALA A 295 -5.64 -6.04 -7.90
CA ALA A 295 -6.87 -5.26 -7.93
C ALA A 295 -8.04 -6.04 -8.54
N GLU A 296 -7.82 -6.76 -9.64
CA GLU A 296 -8.83 -7.59 -10.28
C GLU A 296 -9.25 -8.76 -9.40
N GLU A 297 -8.29 -9.46 -8.81
CA GLU A 297 -8.51 -10.59 -7.91
C GLU A 297 -9.42 -10.19 -6.75
N TYR A 298 -9.06 -9.15 -5.99
CA TYR A 298 -9.84 -8.73 -4.83
C TYR A 298 -11.18 -8.09 -5.21
N THR A 299 -11.27 -7.43 -6.38
CA THR A 299 -12.55 -6.94 -6.89
C THR A 299 -13.49 -8.10 -7.22
N THR A 300 -12.98 -9.16 -7.83
CA THR A 300 -13.74 -10.35 -8.20
C THR A 300 -14.23 -11.10 -6.97
N VAL A 301 -13.33 -11.34 -6.00
CA VAL A 301 -13.67 -11.95 -4.70
C VAL A 301 -14.77 -11.15 -4.00
N TYR A 302 -14.65 -9.83 -3.94
CA TYR A 302 -15.69 -9.01 -3.31
C TYR A 302 -17.01 -9.05 -4.08
N LEU A 303 -16.98 -8.96 -5.42
CA LEU A 303 -18.16 -9.05 -6.26
C LEU A 303 -18.95 -10.34 -6.03
N GLU A 304 -18.26 -11.47 -5.86
CA GLU A 304 -18.86 -12.78 -5.57
C GLU A 304 -19.49 -12.86 -4.18
N GLN A 305 -18.89 -12.20 -3.18
CA GLN A 305 -19.41 -12.14 -1.81
C GLN A 305 -20.67 -11.28 -1.66
N LEU A 306 -20.89 -10.33 -2.57
CA LEU A 306 -22.00 -9.40 -2.48
C LEU A 306 -23.35 -10.01 -2.91
N PRO A 307 -24.46 -9.69 -2.20
CA PRO A 307 -25.81 -9.99 -2.67
C PRO A 307 -26.13 -9.38 -4.04
N ALA A 308 -27.07 -9.98 -4.79
CA ALA A 308 -27.41 -9.54 -6.15
C ALA A 308 -27.73 -8.05 -6.28
N ASP A 309 -28.45 -7.48 -5.32
CA ASP A 309 -28.91 -6.09 -5.34
C ASP A 309 -27.97 -5.12 -4.58
N HIS A 310 -26.79 -5.57 -4.17
CA HIS A 310 -25.88 -4.75 -3.38
C HIS A 310 -25.30 -3.58 -4.21
N PRO A 311 -25.36 -2.33 -3.72
CA PRO A 311 -24.95 -1.15 -4.49
C PRO A 311 -23.48 -1.21 -4.94
N ASN A 312 -22.59 -1.83 -4.16
CA ASN A 312 -21.18 -1.95 -4.51
C ASN A 312 -20.91 -2.88 -5.71
N LYS A 313 -21.86 -3.71 -6.17
CA LYS A 313 -21.66 -4.53 -7.38
C LYS A 313 -21.41 -3.67 -8.61
N VAL A 314 -22.14 -2.57 -8.72
CA VAL A 314 -21.94 -1.58 -9.80
C VAL A 314 -20.50 -1.04 -9.76
N GLU A 315 -20.01 -0.68 -8.57
CA GLU A 315 -18.66 -0.16 -8.40
C GLU A 315 -17.59 -1.22 -8.71
N CYS A 316 -17.84 -2.50 -8.40
CA CYS A 316 -16.97 -3.60 -8.79
C CYS A 316 -16.91 -3.74 -10.32
N TYR A 317 -18.05 -3.71 -11.01
CA TYR A 317 -18.07 -3.75 -12.48
C TYR A 317 -17.32 -2.56 -13.08
N LYS A 318 -17.48 -1.35 -12.54
CA LYS A 318 -16.74 -0.18 -12.99
C LYS A 318 -15.23 -0.34 -12.82
N LEU A 319 -14.80 -0.86 -11.67
CA LEU A 319 -13.38 -1.08 -11.39
C LEU A 319 -12.79 -2.18 -12.29
N LEU A 320 -13.49 -3.30 -12.51
CA LEU A 320 -13.08 -4.32 -13.48
C LEU A 320 -13.00 -3.75 -14.90
N GLY A 321 -13.93 -2.86 -15.26
CA GLY A 321 -13.89 -2.10 -16.50
C GLY A 321 -12.63 -1.23 -16.61
N LEU A 322 -12.27 -0.50 -15.56
CA LEU A 322 -11.06 0.32 -15.49
C LEU A 322 -9.79 -0.53 -15.59
N ILE A 323 -9.74 -1.67 -14.89
CA ILE A 323 -8.61 -2.59 -14.93
C ILE A 323 -8.41 -3.15 -16.35
N ALA A 324 -9.49 -3.61 -17.00
CA ALA A 324 -9.42 -4.07 -18.38
C ALA A 324 -8.98 -2.94 -19.34
N ALA A 325 -9.44 -1.71 -19.11
CA ALA A 325 -9.02 -0.54 -19.87
C ALA A 325 -7.52 -0.25 -19.74
N ALA A 326 -6.96 -0.38 -18.52
CA ALA A 326 -5.53 -0.20 -18.26
C ALA A 326 -4.68 -1.24 -19.00
N ARG A 327 -5.23 -2.45 -19.20
CA ARG A 327 -4.62 -3.52 -20.03
C ARG A 327 -4.92 -3.40 -21.52
N ILE A 328 -5.56 -2.32 -21.97
CA ILE A 328 -5.93 -2.08 -23.38
C ILE A 328 -6.90 -3.16 -23.91
N ASP A 329 -7.64 -3.83 -23.03
CA ASP A 329 -8.68 -4.79 -23.40
C ASP A 329 -10.04 -4.07 -23.46
N LEU A 330 -10.36 -3.59 -24.66
CA LEU A 330 -11.60 -2.85 -24.90
C LEU A 330 -12.83 -3.73 -24.73
N ASP A 331 -12.82 -4.95 -25.25
CA ASP A 331 -14.00 -5.79 -25.30
C ASP A 331 -14.42 -6.19 -23.88
N THR A 332 -13.45 -6.58 -23.05
CA THR A 332 -13.68 -6.87 -21.63
C THR A 332 -14.11 -5.62 -20.87
N SER A 333 -13.46 -4.47 -21.12
CA SER A 333 -13.81 -3.20 -20.47
C SER A 333 -15.25 -2.76 -20.78
N LEU A 334 -15.64 -2.80 -22.05
CA LEU A 334 -17.01 -2.50 -22.50
C LEU A 334 -18.02 -3.48 -21.93
N SER A 335 -17.69 -4.78 -21.86
CA SER A 335 -18.54 -5.80 -21.24
C SER A 335 -18.84 -5.45 -19.78
N TRP A 336 -17.81 -5.07 -19.00
CA TRP A 336 -17.98 -4.68 -17.61
C TRP A 336 -18.76 -3.38 -17.44
N TYR A 337 -18.48 -2.34 -18.22
CA TYR A 337 -19.25 -1.09 -18.15
C TYR A 337 -20.71 -1.27 -18.57
N ASN A 338 -21.00 -2.11 -19.56
CA ASN A 338 -22.38 -2.42 -19.93
C ASN A 338 -23.12 -3.16 -18.79
N LYS A 339 -22.46 -4.11 -18.10
CA LYS A 339 -23.02 -4.73 -16.88
C LYS A 339 -23.27 -3.70 -15.78
N ALA A 340 -22.36 -2.72 -15.60
CA ALA A 340 -22.55 -1.62 -14.67
C ALA A 340 -23.78 -0.79 -15.02
N LEU A 341 -23.92 -0.35 -16.28
CA LEU A 341 -25.08 0.40 -16.76
C LEU A 341 -26.40 -0.35 -16.54
N GLU A 342 -26.46 -1.62 -16.91
CA GLU A 342 -27.66 -2.44 -16.75
C GLU A 342 -28.05 -2.58 -15.27
N SER A 343 -27.07 -2.79 -14.39
CA SER A 343 -27.28 -2.87 -12.94
C SER A 343 -27.74 -1.53 -12.35
N GLU A 344 -27.14 -0.41 -12.77
CA GLU A 344 -27.55 0.94 -12.34
C GLU A 344 -28.97 1.29 -12.77
N MET A 345 -29.32 0.99 -14.02
CA MET A 345 -30.67 1.22 -14.55
C MET A 345 -31.71 0.40 -13.79
N ARG A 346 -31.43 -0.87 -13.49
CA ARG A 346 -32.30 -1.72 -12.68
C ARG A 346 -32.49 -1.16 -11.27
N ARG A 347 -31.41 -0.76 -10.60
CA ARG A 347 -31.44 -0.29 -9.21
C ARG A 347 -32.20 1.03 -9.04
N THR A 348 -32.04 1.94 -9.98
CA THR A 348 -32.55 3.31 -9.87
C THR A 348 -33.95 3.46 -10.47
N GLY A 349 -34.32 2.57 -11.40
CA GLY A 349 -35.54 2.68 -12.19
C GLY A 349 -35.61 3.95 -13.05
N ARG A 350 -34.52 4.72 -13.15
CA ARG A 350 -34.45 6.02 -13.81
C ARG A 350 -33.18 6.13 -14.64
N SER A 351 -33.32 6.44 -15.92
CA SER A 351 -32.18 6.67 -16.82
C SER A 351 -31.41 7.97 -16.54
N THR A 352 -31.85 8.78 -15.56
CA THR A 352 -31.27 10.09 -15.24
C THR A 352 -30.41 10.11 -13.98
N ASP A 353 -30.07 8.97 -13.36
CA ASP A 353 -29.14 8.97 -12.21
C ASP A 353 -27.75 9.48 -12.66
N PRO A 354 -27.15 10.49 -11.99
CA PRO A 354 -25.81 10.97 -12.31
C PRO A 354 -24.74 9.87 -12.41
N LYS A 355 -24.87 8.77 -11.65
CA LYS A 355 -23.94 7.64 -11.70
C LYS A 355 -23.92 6.92 -13.05
N ILE A 356 -25.06 6.88 -13.74
CA ILE A 356 -25.18 6.34 -15.11
C ILE A 356 -24.39 7.23 -16.08
N ALA A 357 -24.40 8.55 -15.84
CA ALA A 357 -23.64 9.49 -16.65
C ALA A 357 -22.12 9.25 -16.53
N ASP A 358 -21.62 8.97 -15.33
CA ASP A 358 -20.21 8.69 -15.10
C ASP A 358 -19.78 7.39 -15.81
N THR A 359 -20.63 6.36 -15.82
CA THR A 359 -20.38 5.13 -16.58
C THR A 359 -20.31 5.40 -18.09
N HIS A 360 -21.18 6.28 -18.61
CA HIS A 360 -21.10 6.71 -20.00
C HIS A 360 -19.80 7.48 -20.29
N GLU A 361 -19.29 8.31 -19.37
CA GLU A 361 -17.99 8.98 -19.56
C GLU A 361 -16.85 7.98 -19.64
N ASN A 362 -16.81 6.98 -18.77
CA ASN A 362 -15.77 5.94 -18.82
C ASN A 362 -15.77 5.22 -20.17
N ILE A 363 -16.94 4.87 -20.71
CA ILE A 363 -17.05 4.29 -22.06
C ILE A 363 -16.61 5.30 -23.14
N GLY A 364 -16.94 6.58 -22.97
CA GLY A 364 -16.47 7.65 -23.83
C GLY A 364 -14.94 7.76 -23.86
N ASP A 365 -14.30 7.70 -22.69
CA ASP A 365 -12.84 7.72 -22.53
C ASP A 365 -12.19 6.53 -23.25
N LEU A 366 -12.78 5.33 -23.14
CA LEU A 366 -12.30 4.14 -23.86
C LEU A 366 -12.27 4.35 -25.37
N TYR A 367 -13.41 4.75 -25.95
CA TYR A 367 -13.49 4.99 -27.38
C TYR A 367 -12.58 6.13 -27.83
N TRP A 368 -12.45 7.17 -27.00
CA TRP A 368 -11.57 8.29 -27.30
C TRP A 368 -10.10 7.86 -27.37
N LYS A 369 -9.62 7.07 -26.40
CA LYS A 369 -8.25 6.51 -26.39
C LYS A 369 -7.95 5.65 -27.61
N GLN A 370 -8.97 5.06 -28.24
CA GLN A 370 -8.83 4.29 -29.47
C GLN A 370 -9.01 5.08 -30.76
N GLY A 371 -9.23 6.40 -30.67
CA GLY A 371 -9.51 7.23 -31.84
C GLY A 371 -10.91 7.04 -32.43
N LEU A 372 -11.80 6.31 -31.76
CA LEU A 372 -13.19 6.07 -32.16
C LEU A 372 -14.08 7.25 -31.74
N TYR A 373 -13.76 8.43 -32.28
CA TYR A 373 -14.31 9.72 -31.82
C TYR A 373 -15.84 9.81 -31.92
N ASP A 374 -16.48 9.20 -32.91
CA ASP A 374 -17.95 9.25 -33.05
C ASP A 374 -18.67 8.45 -31.96
N TYR A 375 -18.11 7.30 -31.56
CA TYR A 375 -18.61 6.53 -30.42
C TYR A 375 -18.38 7.29 -29.11
N ALA A 376 -17.19 7.88 -28.94
CA ALA A 376 -16.89 8.72 -27.79
C ALA A 376 -17.90 9.89 -27.66
N LEU A 377 -18.12 10.65 -28.74
CA LEU A 377 -19.09 11.76 -28.78
C LEU A 377 -20.50 11.30 -28.37
N LYS A 378 -20.96 10.14 -28.86
CA LYS A 378 -22.26 9.59 -28.49
C LYS A 378 -22.35 9.38 -26.97
N HIS A 379 -21.33 8.77 -26.36
CA HIS A 379 -21.33 8.47 -24.94
C HIS A 379 -21.21 9.73 -24.06
N TYR A 380 -20.32 10.67 -24.38
CA TYR A 380 -20.25 11.94 -23.63
C TYR A 380 -21.51 12.81 -23.81
N THR A 381 -22.13 12.79 -24.99
CA THR A 381 -23.39 13.52 -25.21
C THR A 381 -24.52 12.95 -24.35
N THR A 382 -24.63 11.63 -24.26
CA THR A 382 -25.57 10.97 -23.34
C THR A 382 -25.27 11.34 -21.88
N SER A 383 -23.99 11.31 -21.47
CA SER A 383 -23.59 11.73 -20.11
C SER A 383 -23.98 13.18 -19.83
N LEU A 384 -23.72 14.09 -20.77
CA LEU A 384 -24.06 15.51 -20.66
C LEU A 384 -25.58 15.71 -20.52
N ASP A 385 -26.39 15.01 -21.31
CA ASP A 385 -27.85 15.08 -21.22
C ASP A 385 -28.37 14.58 -19.86
N ILE A 386 -27.82 13.47 -19.36
CA ILE A 386 -28.16 12.95 -18.02
C ILE A 386 -27.80 13.98 -16.95
N LYS A 387 -26.54 14.45 -16.91
CA LYS A 387 -26.06 15.43 -15.92
C LYS A 387 -26.85 16.72 -15.95
N THR A 388 -27.22 17.21 -17.14
CA THR A 388 -28.03 18.43 -17.30
C THR A 388 -29.43 18.28 -16.71
N ARG A 389 -30.01 17.07 -16.74
CA ARG A 389 -31.35 16.79 -16.20
C ARG A 389 -31.33 16.49 -14.70
N SER A 390 -30.22 16.01 -14.16
CA SER A 390 -30.17 15.44 -12.80
C SER A 390 -29.35 16.25 -11.79
N LEU A 391 -28.42 17.08 -12.26
CA LEU A 391 -27.58 17.92 -11.40
C LEU A 391 -28.09 19.37 -11.42
N PRO A 392 -27.79 20.16 -10.35
CA PRO A 392 -28.05 21.59 -10.36
C PRO A 392 -27.41 22.26 -11.58
N PRO A 393 -28.03 23.32 -12.13
CA PRO A 393 -27.41 24.11 -13.18
C PRO A 393 -26.00 24.54 -12.75
N GLN A 394 -25.03 24.42 -13.66
CA GLN A 394 -23.63 24.80 -13.43
C GLN A 394 -22.88 23.89 -12.44
N HIS A 395 -23.30 22.63 -12.27
CA HIS A 395 -22.50 21.65 -11.53
C HIS A 395 -21.14 21.41 -12.21
N PRO A 396 -20.00 21.40 -11.47
CA PRO A 396 -18.66 21.21 -12.04
C PRO A 396 -18.50 19.94 -12.89
N SER A 397 -19.19 18.85 -12.54
CA SER A 397 -19.19 17.61 -13.35
C SER A 397 -19.77 17.79 -14.76
N THR A 398 -20.64 18.79 -14.97
CA THR A 398 -21.15 19.12 -16.32
C THR A 398 -20.09 19.86 -17.14
N ALA A 399 -19.27 20.69 -16.50
CA ALA A 399 -18.15 21.35 -17.16
C ALA A 399 -17.12 20.32 -17.62
N VAL A 400 -16.77 19.34 -16.78
CA VAL A 400 -15.84 18.25 -17.16
C VAL A 400 -16.31 17.51 -18.42
N THR A 401 -17.59 17.14 -18.51
CA THR A 401 -18.12 16.49 -19.71
C THR A 401 -18.02 17.38 -20.96
N LEU A 402 -18.26 18.69 -20.81
CA LEU A 402 -18.10 19.65 -21.89
C LEU A 402 -16.64 19.79 -22.33
N GLU A 403 -15.67 19.74 -21.40
CA GLU A 403 -14.25 19.72 -21.76
C GLU A 403 -13.90 18.50 -22.60
N ASN A 404 -14.36 17.31 -22.20
CA ASN A 404 -14.10 16.07 -22.93
C ASN A 404 -14.70 16.12 -24.34
N LEU A 405 -15.94 16.59 -24.48
CA LEU A 405 -16.54 16.85 -25.80
C LEU A 405 -15.70 17.85 -26.61
N GLY A 406 -15.26 18.94 -26.00
CA GLY A 406 -14.42 19.95 -26.64
C GLY A 406 -13.12 19.38 -27.20
N ARG A 407 -12.43 18.54 -26.44
CA ARG A 407 -11.19 17.85 -26.85
C ARG A 407 -11.42 16.87 -28.00
N ILE A 408 -12.56 16.18 -28.02
CA ILE A 408 -12.90 15.27 -29.12
C ILE A 408 -13.23 16.03 -30.40
N TYR A 409 -14.01 17.11 -30.31
CA TYR A 409 -14.25 17.99 -31.45
C TYR A 409 -12.95 18.61 -31.98
N GLU A 410 -12.02 18.99 -31.11
CA GLU A 410 -10.69 19.46 -31.52
C GLU A 410 -9.91 18.36 -32.26
N SER A 411 -9.95 17.12 -31.74
CA SER A 411 -9.32 15.95 -32.39
C SER A 411 -9.92 15.67 -33.77
N LYS A 412 -11.23 15.91 -33.94
CA LYS A 412 -11.93 15.85 -35.23
C LYS A 412 -11.76 17.09 -36.11
N LYS A 413 -11.03 18.12 -35.66
CA LYS A 413 -10.88 19.44 -36.30
C LYS A 413 -12.19 20.21 -36.48
N ASP A 414 -13.22 19.88 -35.71
CA ASP A 414 -14.43 20.70 -35.58
C ASP A 414 -14.20 21.79 -34.54
N PHE A 415 -13.43 22.79 -34.95
CA PHE A 415 -13.02 23.90 -34.11
C PHE A 415 -14.19 24.74 -33.60
N SER A 416 -15.30 24.79 -34.35
CA SER A 416 -16.50 25.54 -33.97
C SER A 416 -17.18 24.89 -32.76
N GLN A 417 -17.46 23.59 -32.84
CA GLN A 417 -18.07 22.85 -31.74
C GLN A 417 -17.13 22.74 -30.53
N SER A 418 -15.84 22.57 -30.77
CA SER A 418 -14.82 22.54 -29.71
C SER A 418 -14.80 23.84 -28.91
N MET A 419 -14.73 24.99 -29.60
CA MET A 419 -14.75 26.30 -28.95
C MET A 419 -16.04 26.52 -28.16
N ALA A 420 -17.20 26.16 -28.70
CA ALA A 420 -18.47 26.28 -28.01
C ALA A 420 -18.51 25.45 -26.71
N CYS A 421 -17.97 24.24 -26.73
CA CYS A 421 -17.88 23.37 -25.56
C CYS A 421 -16.98 23.99 -24.47
N PHE A 422 -15.77 24.43 -24.82
CA PHE A 422 -14.84 25.05 -23.87
C PHE A 422 -15.38 26.37 -23.28
N GLN A 423 -16.05 27.19 -24.08
CA GLN A 423 -16.70 28.42 -23.59
C GLN A 423 -17.79 28.11 -22.55
N ARG A 424 -18.61 27.08 -22.79
CA ARG A 424 -19.64 26.64 -21.82
C ARG A 424 -19.03 26.08 -20.55
N ALA A 425 -17.96 25.27 -20.66
CA ALA A 425 -17.24 24.75 -19.49
C ALA A 425 -16.63 25.88 -18.65
N SER A 426 -15.95 26.84 -19.29
CA SER A 426 -15.35 28.00 -18.63
C SER A 426 -16.41 28.86 -17.92
N ALA A 427 -17.57 29.06 -18.54
CA ALA A 427 -18.68 29.80 -17.93
C ALA A 427 -19.23 29.12 -16.66
N ILE A 428 -19.21 27.78 -16.60
CA ILE A 428 -19.57 27.02 -15.41
C ILE A 428 -18.50 27.20 -14.32
N TYR A 429 -17.21 27.02 -14.66
CA TYR A 429 -16.13 27.15 -13.67
C TYR A 429 -16.01 28.56 -13.08
N ARG A 430 -16.26 29.62 -13.87
CA ARG A 430 -16.27 31.00 -13.36
C ARG A 430 -17.33 31.25 -12.30
N ARG A 431 -18.38 30.44 -12.27
CA ARG A 431 -19.51 30.56 -11.34
C ARG A 431 -19.39 29.60 -10.15
N SER A 432 -18.48 28.61 -10.21
CA SER A 432 -18.12 27.79 -9.06
C SER A 432 -17.01 28.45 -8.25
N SER A 433 -17.19 28.61 -6.94
CA SER A 433 -16.29 29.39 -6.06
C SER A 433 -15.01 28.74 -5.48
N PRO A 434 -14.47 27.58 -5.90
CA PRO A 434 -13.17 27.12 -5.38
C PRO A 434 -11.96 27.62 -6.20
N PRO A 435 -10.78 27.87 -5.58
CA PRO A 435 -9.56 28.36 -6.23
C PRO A 435 -9.03 27.43 -7.33
N THR A 436 -9.29 26.12 -7.24
CA THR A 436 -9.03 25.12 -8.30
C THR A 436 -9.79 25.39 -9.61
N SER A 437 -10.83 26.23 -9.59
CA SER A 437 -11.55 26.63 -10.81
C SER A 437 -10.73 27.60 -11.65
N GLN A 438 -9.82 28.38 -11.06
CA GLN A 438 -9.08 29.41 -11.79
C GLN A 438 -8.05 28.80 -12.75
N ASP A 439 -7.33 27.75 -12.31
CA ASP A 439 -6.39 27.04 -13.18
C ASP A 439 -7.09 26.39 -14.37
N LYS A 440 -8.26 25.78 -14.14
CA LYS A 440 -9.09 25.22 -15.21
C LYS A 440 -9.57 26.27 -16.20
N ILE A 441 -10.02 27.43 -15.71
CA ILE A 441 -10.43 28.55 -16.58
C ILE A 441 -9.25 28.99 -17.45
N ASN A 442 -8.06 29.15 -16.87
CA ASN A 442 -6.87 29.56 -17.61
C ASN A 442 -6.51 28.55 -18.71
N GLN A 443 -6.55 27.24 -18.41
CA GLN A 443 -6.33 26.18 -19.40
C GLN A 443 -7.36 26.23 -20.54
N LEU A 444 -8.65 26.41 -20.21
CA LEU A 444 -9.71 26.50 -21.22
C LEU A 444 -9.58 27.75 -22.10
N GLU A 445 -9.17 28.88 -21.53
CA GLU A 445 -8.92 30.10 -22.29
C GLU A 445 -7.74 29.96 -23.25
N GLU A 446 -6.71 29.21 -22.89
CA GLU A 446 -5.61 28.85 -23.78
C GLU A 446 -6.11 27.98 -24.95
N HIS A 447 -6.90 26.94 -24.67
CA HIS A 447 -7.52 26.12 -25.71
C HIS A 447 -8.38 26.94 -26.66
N ILE A 448 -9.24 27.82 -26.13
CA ILE A 448 -10.09 28.71 -26.94
C ILE A 448 -9.24 29.65 -27.80
N ARG A 449 -8.17 30.24 -27.25
CA ARG A 449 -7.25 31.12 -28.00
C ARG A 449 -6.61 30.35 -29.14
N ARG A 450 -6.07 29.15 -28.88
CA ARG A 450 -5.48 28.27 -29.89
C ARG A 450 -6.46 27.95 -31.01
N ILE A 451 -7.69 27.55 -30.65
CA ILE A 451 -8.73 27.20 -31.62
C ILE A 451 -9.17 28.40 -32.46
N SER A 452 -9.22 29.60 -31.87
CA SER A 452 -9.59 30.83 -32.58
C SER A 452 -8.65 31.18 -33.76
N HIS A 453 -7.40 30.70 -33.73
CA HIS A 453 -6.48 30.85 -34.86
C HIS A 453 -6.82 29.96 -36.05
N TYR A 454 -7.44 28.80 -35.83
CA TYR A 454 -7.86 27.89 -36.89
C TYR A 454 -9.24 28.24 -37.50
N LEU A 455 -9.99 29.14 -36.86
CA LEU A 455 -11.29 29.62 -37.32
C LEU A 455 -11.22 30.97 -38.07
N LYS A 456 -10.04 31.60 -38.09
CA LYS A 456 -9.72 32.79 -38.91
C LYS A 456 -9.15 32.33 -40.23
#